data_AF-A0A379THE9-F1
#
_entry.id   AF-A0A379THE9-F1
#
_cell.length_a   1.000
_cell.length_b   1.000
_cell.length_c   1.000
_cell.angle_alpha   90.00
_cell.angle_beta   90.00
_cell.angle_gamma   90.00
#
_symmetry.space_group_name_H-M   'P 1'
#
loop_
_entity.id
_entity.type
_entity.pdbx_description
1 polymer ?
#
loop_
_entity_poly.entity_id
_entity_poly.type
_entity_poly.pdbx_seq_one_letter_code
_entity_poly.pdbx_strand_id
1 'polypeptide(L)'
;MSKTIATENAPAAIGPYVQGVDLGSMVITSGQIPVDPKTGSVPKDVSAQARQSLENVKAIVEAAGPESRRHRENDRIRKRSERLCDRQRHLRSLLH
;
A
#
# COMPACT_ATOMS: atom_id res chain seq x y z
N MET A 1 14.72 14.15 6.69
CA MET A 1 15.51 13.62 5.56
C MET A 1 14.52 13.01 4.59
N SER A 2 14.50 13.44 3.32
CA SER A 2 13.65 12.84 2.29
C SER A 2 14.31 11.56 1.78
N LYS A 3 13.58 10.45 1.75
CA LYS A 3 14.08 9.16 1.26
C LYS A 3 13.41 8.80 -0.05
N THR A 4 14.21 8.42 -1.04
CA THR A 4 13.70 7.95 -2.33
C THR A 4 13.16 6.52 -2.19
N ILE A 5 11.98 6.26 -2.78
CA ILE A 5 11.36 4.95 -2.81
C ILE A 5 11.57 4.37 -4.21
N ALA A 6 12.15 3.17 -4.27
CA ALA A 6 12.29 2.36 -5.47
C ALA A 6 11.79 0.94 -5.18
N THR A 7 10.95 0.39 -6.05
CA THR A 7 10.35 -0.93 -5.94
C THR A 7 10.22 -1.57 -7.31
N GLU A 8 10.46 -2.88 -7.36
CA GLU A 8 10.28 -3.72 -8.56
C GLU A 8 8.79 -4.02 -8.81
N ASN A 9 7.94 -3.82 -7.80
CA ASN A 9 6.50 -4.07 -7.88
C ASN A 9 5.71 -2.89 -8.47
N ALA A 10 6.39 -1.87 -8.99
CA ALA A 10 5.77 -0.74 -9.70
C ALA A 10 6.57 -0.43 -10.97
N PRO A 11 5.94 0.21 -11.99
CA PRO A 11 6.62 0.55 -13.23
C PRO A 11 7.91 1.34 -12.96
N ALA A 12 8.99 0.92 -13.62
CA ALA A 12 10.29 1.59 -13.47
C ALA A 12 10.18 3.06 -13.89
N ALA A 13 10.88 3.93 -13.15
CA ALA A 13 11.01 5.33 -13.55
C ALA A 13 11.96 5.42 -14.75
N ILE A 14 11.41 5.50 -15.97
CA ILE A 14 12.18 5.55 -17.22
C ILE A 14 12.84 6.93 -17.43
N GLY A 15 12.41 7.97 -16.69
CA GLY A 15 12.94 9.34 -16.78
C GLY A 15 13.64 9.83 -15.50
N PRO A 16 14.05 11.11 -15.45
CA PRO A 16 14.70 11.73 -14.28
C PRO A 16 13.68 12.03 -13.16
N TYR A 17 12.89 11.03 -12.78
CA TYR A 17 11.93 11.07 -11.69
C TYR A 17 12.08 9.83 -10.82
N VAL A 18 11.47 9.88 -9.65
CA VAL A 18 11.47 8.77 -8.69
C VAL A 18 10.06 8.23 -8.53
N GLN A 19 9.90 6.93 -8.25
CA GLN A 19 8.58 6.32 -8.09
C GLN A 19 7.81 6.93 -6.92
N GLY A 20 8.52 7.26 -5.83
CA GLY A 20 7.99 8.04 -4.73
C GLY A 20 9.08 8.62 -3.84
N VAL A 21 8.69 9.55 -2.99
CA VAL A 21 9.52 10.12 -1.93
C VAL A 21 8.80 10.00 -0.60
N ASP A 22 9.56 9.55 0.40
CA ASP A 22 9.15 9.54 1.79
C ASP A 22 9.70 10.78 2.49
N LEU A 23 8.81 11.61 3.01
CA LEU A 23 9.12 12.82 3.77
C LEU A 23 9.07 12.57 5.29
N GLY A 24 8.94 11.31 5.72
CA GLY A 24 8.85 10.86 7.10
C GLY A 24 7.42 10.89 7.64
N SER A 25 6.73 12.04 7.54
CA SER A 25 5.32 12.17 7.95
C SER A 25 4.33 11.84 6.84
N MET A 26 4.79 11.83 5.59
CA MET A 26 3.97 11.67 4.39
C MET A 26 4.80 11.04 3.28
N VAL A 27 4.17 10.15 2.52
CA VAL A 27 4.73 9.59 1.28
C VAL A 27 4.00 10.20 0.09
N ILE A 28 4.78 10.74 -0.86
CA ILE A 28 4.25 11.24 -2.12
C ILE A 28 4.72 10.29 -3.22
N THR A 29 3.78 9.72 -3.96
CA THR A 29 4.07 8.89 -5.13
C THR A 29 3.97 9.72 -6.40
N SER A 30 4.80 9.41 -7.39
CA SER A 30 4.62 9.95 -8.74
C SER A 30 3.33 9.42 -9.38
N GLY A 31 2.84 10.09 -10.42
CA GLY A 31 1.65 9.65 -11.15
C GLY A 31 1.82 8.23 -11.69
N GLN A 32 1.00 7.30 -11.20
CA GLN A 32 1.09 5.90 -11.59
C GLN A 32 0.23 5.60 -12.81
N ILE A 33 0.90 5.32 -13.92
CA ILE A 33 0.28 4.80 -15.14
C ILE A 33 -0.21 3.36 -14.94
N PRO A 34 -1.29 2.95 -15.64
CA PRO A 34 -1.89 1.63 -15.54
C PRO A 34 -1.07 0.57 -16.30
N VAL A 35 0.24 0.59 -16.12
CA VAL A 35 1.18 -0.38 -16.70
C VAL A 35 1.38 -1.48 -15.68
N ASP A 36 1.21 -2.74 -16.09
CA ASP A 36 1.58 -3.88 -15.29
C ASP A 36 3.11 -3.98 -15.21
N PRO A 37 3.73 -3.92 -14.02
CA PRO A 37 5.18 -3.97 -13.86
C PRO A 37 5.80 -5.30 -14.30
N LYS A 38 5.02 -6.40 -14.35
CA LYS A 38 5.51 -7.72 -14.75
C LYS A 38 5.53 -7.90 -16.26
N THR A 39 4.50 -7.39 -16.93
CA THR A 39 4.27 -7.64 -18.36
C THR A 39 4.55 -6.41 -19.23
N GLY A 40 4.69 -5.21 -18.62
CA GLY A 40 4.80 -3.95 -19.34
C GLY A 40 3.55 -3.56 -20.12
N SER A 41 2.45 -4.29 -19.97
CA SER A 41 1.22 -4.12 -20.75
C SER A 41 0.23 -3.20 -20.06
N VAL A 42 -0.59 -2.50 -20.85
CA VAL A 42 -1.69 -1.67 -20.36
C VAL A 42 -3.03 -2.37 -20.63
N PRO A 43 -3.89 -2.55 -19.62
CA PRO A 43 -5.23 -3.12 -19.82
C PRO A 43 -6.08 -2.27 -20.78
N LYS A 44 -6.99 -2.90 -21.53
CA LYS A 44 -7.90 -2.17 -22.43
C LYS A 44 -9.07 -1.52 -21.69
N ASP A 45 -9.58 -2.16 -20.65
CA ASP A 45 -10.73 -1.67 -19.88
C ASP A 45 -10.33 -0.58 -18.89
N VAL A 46 -11.11 0.50 -18.83
CA VAL A 46 -10.89 1.62 -17.90
C VAL A 46 -10.90 1.18 -16.43
N SER A 47 -11.79 0.25 -16.08
CA SER A 47 -11.84 -0.30 -14.72
C SER A 47 -10.59 -1.09 -14.37
N ALA A 48 -10.04 -1.85 -15.32
CA ALA A 48 -8.80 -2.59 -15.15
C ALA A 48 -7.59 -1.64 -15.08
N GLN A 49 -7.59 -0.58 -15.89
CA GLN A 49 -6.56 0.46 -15.80
C GLN A 49 -6.58 1.17 -14.45
N ALA A 50 -7.75 1.63 -13.98
CA ALA A 50 -7.89 2.26 -12.68
C ALA A 50 -7.40 1.33 -11.55
N ARG A 51 -7.75 0.05 -11.62
CA ARG A 51 -7.27 -0.95 -10.66
C ARG A 51 -5.75 -1.12 -10.73
N GLN A 52 -5.16 -1.21 -11.92
CA GLN A 52 -3.72 -1.36 -12.09
C GLN A 52 -2.96 -0.14 -11.55
N SER A 53 -3.43 1.08 -11.84
CA SER A 53 -2.85 2.30 -11.27
C SER A 53 -2.90 2.30 -9.73
N LEU A 54 -4.02 1.86 -9.13
CA LEU A 54 -4.14 1.75 -7.68
C LEU A 54 -3.23 0.68 -7.07
N GLU A 55 -3.08 -0.48 -7.72
CA GLU A 55 -2.14 -1.52 -7.29
C GLU A 55 -0.69 -1.03 -7.36
N ASN A 56 -0.33 -0.26 -8.40
CA ASN A 56 1.00 0.34 -8.52
C ASN A 56 1.26 1.36 -7.41
N VAL A 57 0.30 2.23 -7.08
CA VAL A 57 0.40 3.17 -5.94
C VAL A 57 0.58 2.40 -4.63
N LYS A 58 -0.23 1.36 -4.42
CA LYS A 58 -0.17 0.52 -3.23
C LYS A 58 1.21 -0.13 -3.07
N ALA A 59 1.78 -0.66 -4.16
CA ALA A 59 3.12 -1.26 -4.14
C ALA A 59 4.22 -0.27 -3.71
N ILE A 60 4.14 0.99 -4.14
CA ILE A 60 5.10 2.04 -3.74
C ILE A 60 4.92 2.42 -2.27
N VAL A 61 3.68 2.56 -1.82
CA VAL A 61 3.37 2.85 -0.41
C VAL A 61 3.81 1.70 0.50
N GLU A 62 3.65 0.44 0.07
CA GLU A 62 4.14 -0.72 0.81
C GLU A 62 5.67 -0.78 0.86
N ALA A 63 6.35 -0.41 -0.23
CA ALA A 63 7.82 -0.30 -0.28
C ALA A 63 8.37 0.82 0.63
N ALA A 64 7.58 1.86 0.89
CA ALA A 64 7.91 2.90 1.86
C ALA A 64 7.85 2.42 3.33
N GLY A 65 7.36 1.20 3.58
CA GLY A 65 7.43 0.54 4.90
C GLY A 65 6.27 0.85 5.87
N PRO A 66 6.25 0.22 7.05
CA PRO A 66 5.15 0.32 8.02
C PRO A 66 5.02 1.70 8.70
N GLU A 67 6.02 2.57 8.64
CA GLU A 67 5.93 3.91 9.21
C GLU A 67 5.04 4.85 8.37
N SER A 68 5.00 4.63 7.06
CA SER A 68 4.12 5.31 6.12
C SER A 68 2.73 4.67 6.01
N ARG A 69 2.53 3.47 6.57
CA ARG A 69 1.21 2.83 6.81
C ARG A 69 0.35 3.57 7.85
N ARG A 70 0.50 4.88 8.03
CA ARG A 70 -0.47 5.70 8.78
C ARG A 70 -1.71 5.98 7.92
N HIS A 71 -2.35 4.93 7.39
CA HIS A 71 -3.78 4.99 7.10
C HIS A 71 -4.51 4.99 8.44
N ARG A 72 -4.70 6.19 9.02
CA ARG A 72 -5.18 6.40 10.40
C ARG A 72 -6.54 5.74 10.70
N GLU A 73 -7.35 5.41 9.69
CA GLU A 73 -8.72 4.90 9.87
C GLU A 73 -8.79 3.36 10.04
N ASN A 74 -8.21 2.60 9.09
CA ASN A 74 -8.49 1.15 8.98
C ASN A 74 -7.72 0.29 10.01
N ASP A 75 -6.52 0.68 10.42
CA ASP A 75 -5.72 -0.10 11.38
C ASP A 75 -6.29 -0.04 12.81
N ARG A 76 -7.00 1.04 13.17
CA ARG A 76 -7.68 1.13 14.47
C ARG A 76 -8.85 0.15 14.56
N ILE A 77 -9.60 0.01 13.46
CA ILE A 77 -10.73 -0.93 13.37
C ILE A 77 -10.21 -2.36 13.44
N ARG A 78 -9.16 -2.69 12.68
CA ARG A 78 -8.55 -4.03 12.67
C ARG A 78 -7.99 -4.44 14.03
N LYS A 79 -7.24 -3.54 14.70
CA LYS A 79 -6.73 -3.82 16.05
C LYS A 79 -7.84 -3.92 17.09
N ARG A 80 -8.97 -3.24 16.90
CA ARG A 80 -10.12 -3.33 17.82
C ARG A 80 -10.88 -4.63 17.63
N SER A 81 -11.07 -5.10 16.40
CA SER A 81 -11.72 -6.39 16.10
C SER A 81 -10.86 -7.57 16.55
N GLU A 82 -9.54 -7.54 16.35
CA GLU A 82 -8.63 -8.58 16.84
C GLU A 82 -8.70 -8.71 18.37
N ARG A 83 -8.65 -7.58 19.10
CA ARG A 83 -8.81 -7.57 20.56
C ARG A 83 -10.18 -8.06 21.05
N LEU A 84 -11.25 -7.83 20.28
CA LEU A 84 -12.58 -8.33 20.58
C LEU A 84 -12.66 -9.85 20.38
N CYS A 85 -12.09 -10.38 19.29
CA CYS A 85 -11.99 -11.81 19.04
C CYS A 85 -11.17 -12.54 20.11
N ASP A 86 -10.02 -11.96 20.52
CA ASP A 86 -9.20 -12.55 21.57
C ASP A 86 -9.88 -12.55 22.93
N ARG A 87 -10.60 -11.46 23.28
CA ARG A 87 -11.46 -11.43 24.47
C ARG A 87 -12.57 -12.48 24.41
N GLN A 88 -13.23 -12.65 23.27
CA GLN A 88 -14.28 -13.67 23.14
C GLN A 88 -13.72 -15.10 23.25
N ARG A 89 -12.54 -15.37 22.69
CA ARG A 89 -11.86 -16.65 22.88
C ARG A 89 -11.52 -16.93 24.34
N HIS A 90 -11.02 -15.92 25.05
CA HIS A 90 -10.66 -16.06 26.47
C HIS A 90 -11.90 -16.25 27.37
N LEU A 91 -12.98 -15.51 27.11
CA LEU A 91 -14.26 -15.73 27.79
C LEU A 91 -14.79 -17.15 27.55
N ARG A 92 -14.67 -17.67 26.32
CA ARG A 92 -15.11 -19.02 25.97
C ARG A 92 -14.27 -20.11 26.65
N SER A 93 -12.99 -19.88 26.92
CA SER A 93 -12.14 -20.84 27.65
C SER A 93 -12.38 -20.84 29.17
N LEU A 94 -13.02 -19.81 29.73
CA LEU A 94 -13.37 -19.74 31.16
C LEU A 94 -14.74 -20.37 31.46
N LEU A 95 -15.53 -20.65 30.42
CA LEU A 95 -16.86 -21.24 30.48
C LEU A 95 -16.86 -22.78 30.27
N HIS A 96 -15.67 -23.39 30.13
CA HIS A 96 -15.44 -24.84 30.10
C HIS A 96 -14.48 -25.21 31.23
#